data_AF-A0A7X7FSZ9-F1
#
_entry.id   AF-A0A7X7FSZ9-F1
#
_cell.length_a   1.000
_cell.length_b   1.000
_cell.length_c   1.000
_cell.angle_alpha   90.00
_cell.angle_beta   90.00
_cell.angle_gamma   90.00
#
_symmetry.space_group_name_H-M   'P 1'
#
loop_
_entity.id
_entity.type
_entity.pdbx_description
1 polymer ?
#
loop_
_entity_poly.entity_id
_entity_poly.type
_entity_poly.pdbx_seq_one_letter_code
_entity_poly.pdbx_strand_id
1 'polypeptide(L)'
;PFSNKGPSAIGRAGVDVVANGAYAPGDEALNYYVVSMWDTQPNGNLSWNSWGGTSRSCPVAAGVLALAYGAANSMQTPLLGEKAKALLLSSCTDLNYDVFSQGAGSVNAGQLMRTFRNEGAFAALLHPVPEQENYIITNRWEPGGYRGEKYPAFAHVIEPGQTDSAPVGVYATYPFDETLLAVARDVELKLIDQQEFPFVVTPEMVQGEFAFGEENRDNFFKAFQYMIPLTAVPGKDPSWYNIDVPEDTDLMVVRMLYPFEQYDADGDYTYDNRYSLMVYNWTDINGNGKVWEDLNNNGTVNFINRQRGEDAPDWDLIDGGMDLAWDDPRTELDQYEFARFSYHRPGSNRLEMWVSNPLERMADGLFIGLRHTPTNRYDGPTNFRVRVEFYSEQDCPWLRLESQVASTPDLEPNEVWATLSNTLPFNSFTAHAEPPADMNPGIYQAAIKIKAPMLEEESYHTIVIPVAMTVVHPTSMVGATEWTLGGYETYTDAYNSGRLYNNACVRGQYDWTWREESGDWRFFYQDFASVSPTSEGPTEYMIVRDQWSAPAPYNDIDTVIL
;
A
#
# COMPACT_ATOMS: atom_id res chain seq x y z
N PRO A 1 -1.92 7.52 -2.38
CA PRO A 1 -3.04 6.57 -2.62
C PRO A 1 -4.14 6.72 -1.54
N PHE A 2 -5.43 6.55 -1.87
CA PHE A 2 -6.55 6.75 -0.93
C PHE A 2 -6.83 5.55 0.00
N SER A 3 -6.29 4.37 -0.30
CA SER A 3 -6.52 3.18 0.54
C SER A 3 -5.78 3.34 1.86
N ASN A 4 -6.50 3.15 2.97
CA ASN A 4 -5.89 3.08 4.29
C ASN A 4 -4.81 1.99 4.31
N LYS A 5 -3.73 2.30 5.00
CA LYS A 5 -2.59 1.39 5.21
C LYS A 5 -2.54 0.98 6.67
N GLY A 6 -1.87 -0.12 6.93
CA GLY A 6 -1.48 -0.48 8.27
C GLY A 6 -0.35 0.39 8.85
N PRO A 7 0.09 0.05 10.06
CA PRO A 7 -0.45 -1.01 10.90
C PRO A 7 -1.80 -0.61 11.52
N SER A 8 -2.56 -1.58 12.01
CA SER A 8 -3.77 -1.29 12.78
C SER A 8 -3.43 -0.94 14.23
N ALA A 9 -4.37 -0.28 14.92
CA ALA A 9 -4.25 0.07 16.34
C ALA A 9 -4.15 -1.13 17.30
N ILE A 10 -4.18 -2.37 16.80
CA ILE A 10 -3.94 -3.61 17.57
C ILE A 10 -2.67 -4.35 17.11
N GLY A 11 -1.72 -3.65 16.49
CA GLY A 11 -0.39 -4.23 16.19
C GLY A 11 -0.37 -5.18 14.99
N ARG A 12 -1.39 -5.16 14.12
CA ARG A 12 -1.45 -6.01 12.92
C ARG A 12 -1.02 -5.24 11.67
N ALA A 13 -0.73 -5.98 10.61
CA ALA A 13 -0.49 -5.39 9.28
C ALA A 13 -1.66 -4.53 8.76
N GLY A 14 -2.88 -4.71 9.28
CA GLY A 14 -4.05 -3.88 8.97
C GLY A 14 -4.72 -4.20 7.63
N VAL A 15 -3.93 -4.49 6.60
CA VAL A 15 -4.38 -4.99 5.28
C VAL A 15 -4.08 -6.49 5.21
N ASP A 16 -5.10 -7.31 4.92
CA ASP A 16 -4.90 -8.74 4.65
C ASP A 16 -4.61 -9.00 3.16
N VAL A 17 -5.39 -8.38 2.27
CA VAL A 17 -5.28 -8.51 0.81
C VAL A 17 -5.78 -7.23 0.14
N VAL A 18 -5.41 -7.02 -1.12
CA VAL A 18 -5.97 -5.95 -1.97
C VAL A 18 -6.71 -6.51 -3.18
N ALA A 19 -7.63 -5.74 -3.75
CA ALA A 19 -8.35 -6.08 -4.97
C ALA A 19 -8.59 -4.84 -5.82
N ASN A 20 -9.21 -5.00 -6.99
CA ASN A 20 -9.61 -3.87 -7.81
C ASN A 20 -10.56 -2.94 -7.02
N GLY A 21 -10.09 -1.73 -6.73
CA GLY A 21 -10.79 -0.78 -5.88
C GLY A 21 -10.99 0.60 -6.50
N ALA A 22 -10.58 0.84 -7.74
CA ALA A 22 -10.69 2.15 -8.38
C ALA A 22 -11.33 2.05 -9.77
N TYR A 23 -12.30 2.93 -10.02
CA TYR A 23 -12.91 3.22 -11.34
C TYR A 23 -13.20 2.01 -12.20
N ALA A 24 -13.98 1.08 -11.66
CA ALA A 24 -14.45 -0.06 -12.43
C ALA A 24 -15.97 -0.22 -12.28
N PRO A 25 -16.63 -0.91 -13.22
CA PRO A 25 -18.08 -0.94 -13.30
C PRO A 25 -18.67 -1.72 -12.13
N GLY A 26 -19.81 -1.25 -11.61
CA GLY A 26 -20.67 -1.99 -10.69
C GLY A 26 -22.13 -1.67 -10.95
N ASP A 27 -23.00 -2.58 -10.51
CA ASP A 27 -24.44 -2.42 -10.62
C ASP A 27 -24.95 -1.29 -9.73
N GLU A 28 -25.97 -0.59 -10.22
CA GLU A 28 -26.68 0.41 -9.45
C GLU A 28 -28.16 0.05 -9.34
N ALA A 29 -28.81 0.53 -8.28
CA ALA A 29 -30.24 0.30 -8.10
C ALA A 29 -31.05 0.98 -9.24
N LEU A 30 -31.90 0.18 -9.87
CA LEU A 30 -32.70 0.55 -11.04
C LEU A 30 -33.55 1.83 -10.84
N ASN A 31 -34.00 2.09 -9.61
CA ASN A 31 -34.84 3.24 -9.24
C ASN A 31 -34.05 4.42 -8.66
N TYR A 32 -32.73 4.34 -8.56
CA TYR A 32 -31.90 5.37 -7.91
C TYR A 32 -31.26 6.30 -8.94
N TYR A 33 -30.42 5.78 -9.83
CA TYR A 33 -29.56 6.62 -10.67
C TYR A 33 -30.14 6.93 -12.06
N VAL A 34 -30.70 5.92 -12.74
CA VAL A 34 -31.27 6.08 -14.10
C VAL A 34 -32.41 7.11 -14.14
N VAL A 35 -33.26 7.11 -13.10
CA VAL A 35 -34.38 8.04 -12.99
C VAL A 35 -33.91 9.43 -12.56
N SER A 36 -32.93 9.53 -11.65
CA SER A 36 -32.47 10.83 -11.11
C SER A 36 -31.53 11.58 -12.06
N MET A 37 -30.72 10.90 -12.87
CA MET A 37 -29.79 11.53 -13.81
C MET A 37 -30.39 11.82 -15.17
N TRP A 38 -31.36 11.02 -15.62
CA TRP A 38 -31.78 11.04 -17.03
C TRP A 38 -33.26 11.33 -17.23
N ASP A 39 -34.05 11.50 -16.16
CA ASP A 39 -35.53 11.65 -16.22
C ASP A 39 -36.17 10.58 -17.14
N THR A 40 -35.58 9.38 -17.13
CA THR A 40 -36.00 8.26 -17.99
C THR A 40 -36.68 7.17 -17.17
N GLN A 41 -37.41 6.31 -17.87
CA GLN A 41 -37.97 5.09 -17.27
C GLN A 41 -36.83 4.17 -16.79
N PRO A 42 -37.06 3.37 -15.72
CA PRO A 42 -36.16 2.30 -15.29
C PRO A 42 -35.56 1.50 -16.46
N ASN A 43 -34.22 1.51 -16.60
CA ASN A 43 -33.51 0.80 -17.66
C ASN A 43 -32.30 0.04 -17.12
N GLY A 44 -32.37 -1.29 -17.15
CA GLY A 44 -31.31 -2.18 -16.68
C GLY A 44 -29.99 -2.03 -17.45
N ASN A 45 -30.03 -1.65 -18.73
CA ASN A 45 -28.82 -1.43 -19.52
C ASN A 45 -28.04 -0.16 -19.10
N LEU A 46 -28.66 0.73 -18.32
CA LEU A 46 -28.07 1.96 -17.81
C LEU A 46 -27.91 1.92 -16.27
N SER A 47 -28.27 0.81 -15.63
CA SER A 47 -28.23 0.67 -14.16
C SER A 47 -26.87 0.15 -13.69
N TRP A 48 -25.82 0.88 -14.07
CA TRP A 48 -24.45 0.62 -13.67
C TRP A 48 -23.67 1.93 -13.69
N ASN A 49 -22.58 1.98 -12.93
CA ASN A 49 -21.67 3.12 -12.93
C ASN A 49 -20.25 2.66 -12.61
N SER A 50 -19.27 3.50 -12.92
CA SER A 50 -17.92 3.33 -12.42
C SER A 50 -17.82 3.94 -11.02
N TRP A 51 -17.19 3.20 -10.11
CA TRP A 51 -16.99 3.68 -8.74
C TRP A 51 -15.69 3.11 -8.16
N GLY A 52 -15.30 3.63 -7.01
CA GLY A 52 -14.07 3.23 -6.33
C GLY A 52 -14.17 3.38 -4.82
N GLY A 53 -13.12 2.94 -4.14
CA GLY A 53 -13.03 2.85 -2.69
C GLY A 53 -12.67 1.44 -2.23
N THR A 54 -12.24 1.32 -0.98
CA THR A 54 -12.11 0.02 -0.31
C THR A 54 -13.44 -0.73 -0.25
N SER A 55 -14.56 0.01 -0.24
CA SER A 55 -15.93 -0.51 -0.42
C SER A 55 -16.13 -1.29 -1.72
N ARG A 56 -15.38 -1.00 -2.78
CA ARG A 56 -15.35 -1.78 -4.03
C ARG A 56 -14.40 -2.95 -3.96
N SER A 57 -13.21 -2.74 -3.39
CA SER A 57 -12.22 -3.81 -3.22
C SER A 57 -12.76 -4.99 -2.40
N CYS A 58 -13.53 -4.70 -1.34
CA CYS A 58 -14.09 -5.71 -0.43
C CYS A 58 -14.98 -6.77 -1.13
N PRO A 59 -16.03 -6.43 -1.90
CA PRO A 59 -16.86 -7.42 -2.58
C PRO A 59 -16.11 -8.20 -3.66
N VAL A 60 -15.06 -7.65 -4.29
CA VAL A 60 -14.20 -8.40 -5.23
C VAL A 60 -13.47 -9.53 -4.50
N ALA A 61 -12.83 -9.23 -3.37
CA ALA A 61 -12.18 -10.24 -2.54
C ALA A 61 -13.17 -11.28 -1.99
N ALA A 62 -14.37 -10.85 -1.57
CA ALA A 62 -15.43 -11.75 -1.13
C ALA A 62 -15.92 -12.68 -2.25
N GLY A 63 -16.03 -12.17 -3.49
CA GLY A 63 -16.38 -12.97 -4.67
C GLY A 63 -15.33 -14.04 -4.98
N VAL A 64 -14.04 -13.70 -4.90
CA VAL A 64 -12.94 -14.66 -5.06
C VAL A 64 -13.01 -15.75 -4.00
N LEU A 65 -13.23 -15.39 -2.74
CA LEU A 65 -13.39 -16.35 -1.65
C LEU A 65 -14.65 -17.23 -1.82
N ALA A 66 -15.73 -16.69 -2.37
CA ALA A 66 -16.94 -17.47 -2.66
C ALA A 66 -16.69 -18.59 -3.69
N LEU A 67 -15.78 -18.38 -4.66
CA LEU A 67 -15.36 -19.43 -5.59
C LEU A 67 -14.66 -20.59 -4.86
N ALA A 68 -13.81 -20.28 -3.88
CA ALA A 68 -13.16 -21.28 -3.02
C ALA A 68 -14.18 -22.09 -2.20
N TYR A 69 -15.18 -21.44 -1.60
CA TYR A 69 -16.27 -22.15 -0.93
C TYR A 69 -17.06 -23.06 -1.89
N GLY A 70 -17.31 -22.58 -3.12
CA GLY A 70 -17.96 -23.37 -4.17
C GLY A 70 -17.17 -24.63 -4.54
N ALA A 71 -15.85 -24.51 -4.73
CA ALA A 71 -14.96 -25.64 -4.99
C ALA A 71 -14.84 -26.60 -3.80
N ALA A 72 -14.67 -26.09 -2.59
CA ALA A 72 -14.58 -26.91 -1.39
C ALA A 72 -15.86 -27.75 -1.20
N ASN A 73 -17.04 -27.14 -1.43
CA ASN A 73 -18.32 -27.83 -1.37
C ASN A 73 -18.47 -28.92 -2.45
N SER A 74 -18.03 -28.66 -3.70
CA SER A 74 -18.10 -29.67 -4.76
C SER A 74 -17.18 -30.87 -4.50
N MET A 75 -16.07 -30.66 -3.79
CA MET A 75 -15.14 -31.69 -3.35
C MET A 75 -15.49 -32.31 -1.99
N GLN A 76 -16.62 -31.92 -1.38
CA GLN A 76 -17.02 -32.37 -0.02
C GLN A 76 -15.92 -32.14 1.04
N THR A 77 -15.11 -31.10 0.86
CA THR A 77 -14.05 -30.70 1.78
C THR A 77 -14.54 -29.51 2.60
N PRO A 78 -14.71 -29.63 3.93
CA PRO A 78 -15.09 -28.50 4.76
C PRO A 78 -14.03 -27.39 4.68
N LEU A 79 -14.46 -26.21 4.26
CA LEU A 79 -13.68 -24.98 4.28
C LEU A 79 -14.47 -23.97 5.09
N LEU A 80 -13.91 -23.45 6.18
CA LEU A 80 -14.54 -22.47 7.05
C LEU A 80 -13.48 -21.57 7.70
N GLY A 81 -13.88 -20.34 8.02
CA GLY A 81 -13.13 -19.44 8.89
C GLY A 81 -11.70 -19.15 8.43
N GLU A 82 -10.76 -19.22 9.37
CA GLU A 82 -9.36 -18.81 9.17
C GLU A 82 -8.61 -19.69 8.16
N LYS A 83 -9.00 -20.97 7.98
CA LYS A 83 -8.44 -21.80 6.90
C LYS A 83 -8.80 -21.26 5.52
N ALA A 84 -10.04 -20.82 5.32
CA ALA A 84 -10.46 -20.20 4.06
C ALA A 84 -9.69 -18.91 3.78
N LYS A 85 -9.50 -18.10 4.81
CA LYS A 85 -8.68 -16.89 4.77
C LYS A 85 -7.23 -17.20 4.43
N ALA A 86 -6.60 -18.16 5.10
CA ALA A 86 -5.20 -18.54 4.86
C ALA A 86 -4.95 -19.02 3.42
N LEU A 87 -5.88 -19.78 2.84
CA LEU A 87 -5.79 -20.19 1.43
C LEU A 87 -5.95 -18.99 0.47
N LEU A 88 -6.88 -18.08 0.75
CA LEU A 88 -7.02 -16.85 -0.02
C LEU A 88 -5.73 -16.03 -0.01
N LEU A 89 -5.18 -15.75 1.18
CA LEU A 89 -3.94 -14.98 1.32
C LEU A 89 -2.77 -15.68 0.62
N SER A 90 -2.66 -17.01 0.76
CA SER A 90 -1.60 -17.77 0.07
C SER A 90 -1.66 -17.68 -1.45
N SER A 91 -2.85 -17.49 -2.00
CA SER A 91 -3.07 -17.43 -3.44
C SER A 91 -2.85 -16.06 -4.05
N CYS A 92 -2.68 -15.01 -3.24
CA CYS A 92 -2.56 -13.64 -3.72
C CYS A 92 -1.31 -13.44 -4.59
N THR A 93 -1.44 -12.59 -5.61
CA THR A 93 -0.29 -12.10 -6.39
C THR A 93 0.42 -11.02 -5.59
N ASP A 94 1.69 -11.26 -5.26
CA ASP A 94 2.57 -10.25 -4.66
C ASP A 94 2.69 -9.03 -5.58
N LEU A 95 2.44 -7.84 -5.05
CA LEU A 95 2.54 -6.57 -5.77
C LEU A 95 3.87 -5.85 -5.53
N ASN A 96 4.79 -6.43 -4.72
CA ASN A 96 6.05 -5.83 -4.29
C ASN A 96 5.89 -4.47 -3.59
N TYR A 97 4.82 -4.34 -2.79
CA TYR A 97 4.66 -3.25 -1.82
C TYR A 97 4.96 -3.75 -0.40
N ASP A 98 5.07 -2.84 0.57
CA ASP A 98 5.22 -3.26 1.96
C ASP A 98 3.94 -3.93 2.50
N VAL A 99 4.09 -4.75 3.53
CA VAL A 99 2.99 -5.57 4.05
C VAL A 99 1.88 -4.72 4.68
N PHE A 100 2.16 -3.49 5.12
CA PHE A 100 1.09 -2.59 5.58
C PHE A 100 0.27 -1.98 4.44
N SER A 101 0.82 -1.94 3.22
CA SER A 101 0.11 -1.44 2.04
C SER A 101 -0.63 -2.54 1.27
N GLN A 102 -0.05 -3.75 1.15
CA GLN A 102 -0.64 -4.82 0.34
C GLN A 102 -1.14 -6.06 1.10
N GLY A 103 -0.75 -6.24 2.37
CA GLY A 103 -0.96 -7.51 3.05
C GLY A 103 -0.24 -8.65 2.32
N ALA A 104 -0.95 -9.74 2.03
CA ALA A 104 -0.44 -10.86 1.24
C ALA A 104 -0.45 -10.60 -0.29
N GLY A 105 -1.00 -9.47 -0.75
CA GLY A 105 -1.02 -9.07 -2.15
C GLY A 105 -2.42 -9.00 -2.76
N SER A 106 -2.48 -8.96 -4.10
CA SER A 106 -3.74 -8.85 -4.84
C SER A 106 -4.46 -10.18 -4.95
N VAL A 107 -5.77 -10.22 -4.67
CA VAL A 107 -6.57 -11.44 -4.80
C VAL A 107 -6.46 -12.03 -6.21
N ASN A 108 -6.18 -13.32 -6.29
CA ASN A 108 -6.02 -14.04 -7.55
C ASN A 108 -6.89 -15.30 -7.55
N ALA A 109 -8.07 -15.19 -8.17
CA ALA A 109 -9.01 -16.31 -8.25
C ALA A 109 -8.43 -17.52 -9.01
N GLY A 110 -7.63 -17.29 -10.05
CA GLY A 110 -7.02 -18.38 -10.80
C GLY A 110 -6.08 -19.21 -9.93
N GLN A 111 -5.16 -18.53 -9.24
CA GLN A 111 -4.23 -19.17 -8.32
C GLN A 111 -4.96 -19.87 -7.16
N LEU A 112 -5.97 -19.22 -6.59
CA LEU A 112 -6.77 -19.81 -5.52
C LEU A 112 -7.42 -21.12 -5.98
N MET A 113 -8.04 -21.13 -7.15
CA MET A 113 -8.67 -22.34 -7.68
C MET A 113 -7.66 -23.45 -7.97
N ARG A 114 -6.43 -23.11 -8.41
CA ARG A 114 -5.34 -24.09 -8.57
C ARG A 114 -4.89 -24.71 -7.25
N THR A 115 -5.12 -24.08 -6.10
CA THR A 115 -4.83 -24.69 -4.78
C THR A 115 -5.85 -25.75 -4.37
N PHE A 116 -7.07 -25.69 -4.94
CA PHE A 116 -8.14 -26.66 -4.71
C PHE A 116 -8.16 -27.77 -5.77
N ARG A 117 -7.54 -27.55 -6.91
CA ARG A 117 -7.50 -28.50 -8.03
C ARG A 117 -6.12 -29.13 -8.11
N ASN A 118 -6.00 -30.28 -8.75
CA ASN A 118 -4.70 -30.88 -9.04
C ASN A 118 -3.97 -30.15 -10.19
N GLU A 119 -3.94 -28.81 -10.12
CA GLU A 119 -3.43 -27.87 -11.15
C GLU A 119 -2.17 -27.12 -10.66
N GLY A 120 -1.61 -27.52 -9.51
CA GLY A 120 -0.23 -27.18 -9.19
C GLY A 120 0.05 -25.95 -8.34
N ALA A 121 -0.90 -25.41 -7.56
CA ALA A 121 -0.59 -24.34 -6.59
C ALA A 121 -0.50 -24.81 -5.13
N PHE A 122 0.51 -24.32 -4.42
CA PHE A 122 0.72 -24.52 -2.99
C PHE A 122 0.16 -23.36 -2.16
N ALA A 123 -0.17 -23.65 -0.90
CA ALA A 123 -0.56 -22.66 0.11
C ALA A 123 0.38 -22.74 1.32
N ALA A 124 0.66 -21.60 1.95
CA ALA A 124 1.48 -21.57 3.16
C ALA A 124 0.60 -21.31 4.39
N LEU A 125 0.77 -22.13 5.43
CA LEU A 125 -0.01 -22.08 6.65
C LEU A 125 0.93 -21.92 7.83
N LEU A 126 0.71 -20.90 8.66
CA LEU A 126 1.37 -20.72 9.95
C LEU A 126 0.70 -21.54 11.04
N HIS A 127 1.49 -22.05 11.98
CA HIS A 127 1.08 -22.93 13.07
C HIS A 127 0.28 -24.16 12.61
N PRO A 128 0.79 -24.96 11.66
CA PRO A 128 0.05 -26.09 11.13
C PRO A 128 -0.06 -27.28 12.12
N VAL A 129 0.38 -27.19 13.38
CA VAL A 129 0.48 -28.33 14.33
C VAL A 129 -0.66 -28.31 15.37
N PRO A 130 -1.35 -29.44 15.64
CA PRO A 130 -2.60 -29.49 16.38
C PRO A 130 -2.33 -30.13 17.74
N GLU A 131 -1.98 -29.33 18.74
CA GLU A 131 -2.04 -29.81 20.12
C GLU A 131 -3.03 -29.06 21.00
N GLN A 132 -3.71 -28.03 20.49
CA GLN A 132 -4.81 -27.37 21.21
C GLN A 132 -5.90 -26.94 20.23
N GLU A 133 -7.17 -27.19 20.59
CA GLU A 133 -8.39 -26.90 19.81
C GLU A 133 -8.59 -25.40 19.45
N ASN A 134 -7.64 -24.52 19.80
CA ASN A 134 -7.69 -23.07 19.60
C ASN A 134 -6.60 -22.51 18.67
N TYR A 135 -5.80 -23.33 17.99
CA TYR A 135 -4.78 -22.81 17.06
C TYR A 135 -5.39 -22.30 15.75
N ILE A 136 -5.09 -21.04 15.44
CA ILE A 136 -5.57 -20.34 14.24
C ILE A 136 -4.63 -20.68 13.07
N ILE A 137 -5.10 -21.50 12.13
CA ILE A 137 -4.47 -21.65 10.81
C ILE A 137 -4.57 -20.29 10.11
N THR A 138 -3.45 -19.60 9.93
CA THR A 138 -3.38 -18.25 9.34
C THR A 138 -2.28 -18.18 8.28
N ASN A 139 -2.27 -17.10 7.50
CA ASN A 139 -1.20 -16.71 6.58
C ASN A 139 -0.80 -15.25 6.88
N ARG A 140 -0.62 -14.95 8.17
CA ARG A 140 -0.02 -13.72 8.70
C ARG A 140 0.51 -14.01 10.08
N TRP A 141 1.58 -13.35 10.49
CA TRP A 141 2.19 -13.54 11.80
C TRP A 141 2.27 -12.24 12.57
N GLU A 142 1.70 -12.27 13.77
CA GLU A 142 1.92 -11.26 14.80
C GLU A 142 2.70 -11.90 15.96
N PRO A 143 4.04 -11.78 15.98
CA PRO A 143 4.90 -12.35 17.00
C PRO A 143 4.55 -11.92 18.42
N GLY A 144 4.79 -12.82 19.36
CA GLY A 144 4.62 -12.57 20.79
C GLY A 144 3.20 -12.86 21.30
N GLY A 145 2.83 -12.24 22.40
CA GLY A 145 1.55 -12.46 23.07
C GLY A 145 1.45 -11.68 24.37
N TYR A 146 0.24 -11.52 24.89
CA TYR A 146 0.05 -10.86 26.17
C TYR A 146 0.14 -11.88 27.29
N ARG A 147 1.21 -11.84 28.08
CA ARG A 147 1.46 -12.74 29.22
C ARG A 147 1.39 -14.24 28.87
N GLY A 148 1.90 -14.58 27.69
CA GLY A 148 1.92 -15.94 27.15
C GLY A 148 0.67 -16.36 26.38
N GLU A 149 -0.33 -15.48 26.27
CA GLU A 149 -1.60 -15.76 25.59
C GLU A 149 -1.79 -14.87 24.35
N LYS A 150 -2.40 -15.43 23.29
CA LYS A 150 -2.74 -14.72 22.06
C LYS A 150 -4.24 -14.41 22.03
N TYR A 151 -4.61 -13.13 22.06
CA TYR A 151 -6.01 -12.69 22.06
C TYR A 151 -6.41 -12.07 20.71
N PRO A 152 -7.51 -12.50 20.06
CA PRO A 152 -7.88 -12.04 18.72
C PRO A 152 -8.15 -10.54 18.54
N ALA A 153 -8.39 -9.77 19.60
CA ALA A 153 -8.68 -8.34 19.54
C ALA A 153 -7.70 -7.51 20.38
N PHE A 154 -6.50 -8.02 20.60
CA PHE A 154 -5.46 -7.38 21.40
C PHE A 154 -4.12 -7.44 20.66
N ALA A 155 -3.24 -6.49 20.92
CA ALA A 155 -1.89 -6.51 20.35
C ALA A 155 -1.10 -7.70 20.91
N HIS A 156 -0.45 -8.45 20.02
CA HIS A 156 0.56 -9.43 20.43
C HIS A 156 1.87 -8.68 20.62
N VAL A 157 2.38 -8.69 21.85
CA VAL A 157 3.56 -7.92 22.24
C VAL A 157 4.75 -8.84 22.51
N ILE A 158 5.94 -8.33 22.25
CA ILE A 158 7.21 -9.00 22.54
C ILE A 158 8.19 -7.99 23.13
N GLU A 159 8.98 -8.41 24.12
CA GLU A 159 10.02 -7.55 24.70
C GLU A 159 11.34 -7.69 23.92
N PRO A 160 12.18 -6.63 23.86
CA PRO A 160 13.54 -6.72 23.35
C PRO A 160 14.34 -7.87 23.98
N GLY A 161 15.04 -8.63 23.15
CA GLY A 161 15.83 -9.80 23.55
C GLY A 161 15.03 -11.09 23.76
N GLN A 162 13.71 -11.08 23.60
CA GLN A 162 12.89 -12.29 23.57
C GLN A 162 12.86 -12.92 22.17
N THR A 163 12.25 -14.10 22.08
CA THR A 163 12.04 -14.81 20.82
C THR A 163 10.61 -15.37 20.78
N ASP A 164 9.89 -15.14 19.69
CA ASP A 164 8.71 -15.93 19.31
C ASP A 164 9.03 -16.76 18.07
N SER A 165 8.45 -17.95 17.97
CA SER A 165 8.74 -18.84 16.85
C SER A 165 7.46 -19.48 16.31
N ALA A 166 7.35 -19.54 15.00
CA ALA A 166 6.19 -20.08 14.32
C ALA A 166 6.61 -21.13 13.27
N PRO A 167 6.13 -22.39 13.38
CA PRO A 167 6.29 -23.35 12.30
C PRO A 167 5.44 -22.91 11.11
N VAL A 168 5.99 -23.05 9.91
CA VAL A 168 5.32 -22.76 8.63
C VAL A 168 5.22 -24.07 7.85
N GLY A 169 4.01 -24.40 7.39
CA GLY A 169 3.75 -25.54 6.53
C GLY A 169 3.37 -25.09 5.13
N VAL A 170 4.12 -25.53 4.13
CA VAL A 170 3.80 -25.33 2.71
C VAL A 170 3.08 -26.58 2.21
N TYR A 171 1.82 -26.40 1.85
CA TYR A 171 0.83 -27.45 1.69
C TYR A 171 0.15 -27.41 0.32
N ALA A 172 -0.16 -28.57 -0.24
CA ALA A 172 -1.08 -28.71 -1.36
C ALA A 172 -2.21 -29.69 -1.06
N THR A 173 -3.38 -29.52 -1.69
CA THR A 173 -4.54 -30.41 -1.52
C THR A 173 -4.48 -31.68 -2.37
N TYR A 174 -3.42 -31.85 -3.16
CA TYR A 174 -3.28 -32.89 -4.17
C TYR A 174 -1.91 -33.60 -4.06
N PRO A 175 -1.75 -34.82 -4.64
CA PRO A 175 -0.46 -35.51 -4.68
C PRO A 175 0.54 -34.84 -5.62
N PHE A 176 1.82 -34.80 -5.24
CA PHE A 176 2.92 -34.26 -6.05
C PHE A 176 4.21 -35.04 -5.77
N ASP A 177 5.28 -34.74 -6.52
CA ASP A 177 6.61 -35.32 -6.28
C ASP A 177 7.20 -34.75 -4.98
N GLU A 178 7.34 -35.60 -3.96
CA GLU A 178 7.85 -35.23 -2.62
C GLU A 178 9.30 -34.74 -2.62
N THR A 179 10.03 -34.84 -3.75
CA THR A 179 11.36 -34.25 -3.91
C THR A 179 11.33 -32.75 -4.22
N LEU A 180 10.16 -32.20 -4.57
CA LEU A 180 10.00 -30.76 -4.82
C LEU A 180 10.21 -29.94 -3.54
N LEU A 181 10.93 -28.83 -3.69
CA LEU A 181 11.18 -27.86 -2.63
C LEU A 181 10.73 -26.47 -3.09
N ALA A 182 10.23 -25.68 -2.15
CA ALA A 182 10.10 -24.24 -2.29
C ALA A 182 11.32 -23.54 -1.67
N VAL A 183 11.55 -22.28 -2.02
CA VAL A 183 12.54 -21.43 -1.36
C VAL A 183 11.80 -20.38 -0.54
N ALA A 184 12.10 -20.28 0.75
CA ALA A 184 11.56 -19.26 1.64
C ALA A 184 12.66 -18.26 2.00
N ARG A 185 12.32 -16.97 2.04
CA ARG A 185 13.20 -15.89 2.51
C ARG A 185 12.45 -14.89 3.37
N ASP A 186 13.12 -14.34 4.35
CA ASP A 186 12.64 -13.16 5.08
C ASP A 186 13.11 -11.88 4.38
N VAL A 187 12.25 -10.87 4.35
CA VAL A 187 12.53 -9.59 3.68
C VAL A 187 11.91 -8.40 4.40
N GLU A 188 12.60 -7.26 4.35
CA GLU A 188 12.07 -5.92 4.61
C GLU A 188 12.39 -4.98 3.44
N LEU A 189 11.56 -3.96 3.21
CA LEU A 189 11.87 -2.90 2.24
C LEU A 189 12.68 -1.80 2.91
N LYS A 190 13.88 -1.53 2.36
CA LYS A 190 14.81 -0.54 2.90
C LYS A 190 15.28 0.44 1.83
N LEU A 191 15.35 1.71 2.22
CA LEU A 191 15.82 2.80 1.36
C LEU A 191 17.25 2.52 0.89
N ILE A 192 17.45 2.55 -0.43
CA ILE A 192 18.76 2.40 -1.07
C ILE A 192 19.27 3.72 -1.67
N ASP A 193 18.37 4.58 -2.13
CA ASP A 193 18.70 5.91 -2.66
C ASP A 193 17.51 6.88 -2.52
N GLN A 194 17.80 8.17 -2.56
CA GLN A 194 16.80 9.23 -2.60
C GLN A 194 17.32 10.46 -3.34
N GLN A 195 16.43 11.13 -4.06
CA GLN A 195 16.72 12.37 -4.76
C GLN A 195 15.67 13.43 -4.42
N GLU A 196 16.13 14.66 -4.21
CA GLU A 196 15.29 15.81 -3.89
C GLU A 196 15.52 16.95 -4.89
N PHE A 197 14.43 17.56 -5.34
CA PHE A 197 14.49 18.73 -6.22
C PHE A 197 13.26 19.63 -6.04
N PRO A 198 13.39 20.94 -6.30
CA PRO A 198 12.25 21.85 -6.29
C PRO A 198 11.44 21.73 -7.58
N PHE A 199 10.14 21.96 -7.49
CA PHE A 199 9.27 22.21 -8.64
C PHE A 199 8.35 23.38 -8.31
N VAL A 200 8.20 24.34 -9.21
CA VAL A 200 7.39 25.55 -8.97
C VAL A 200 6.32 25.64 -10.04
N VAL A 201 5.06 25.69 -9.60
CA VAL A 201 3.94 26.11 -10.45
C VAL A 201 3.79 27.62 -10.30
N THR A 202 4.04 28.37 -11.36
CA THR A 202 3.97 29.83 -11.33
C THR A 202 2.56 30.35 -11.58
N PRO A 203 2.22 31.59 -11.20
CA PRO A 203 0.94 32.19 -11.54
C PRO A 203 0.67 32.23 -13.06
N GLU A 204 1.70 32.39 -13.89
CA GLU A 204 1.58 32.35 -15.35
C GLU A 204 1.19 30.95 -15.85
N MET A 205 1.76 29.89 -15.26
CA MET A 205 1.36 28.51 -15.57
C MET A 205 -0.11 28.26 -15.20
N VAL A 206 -0.54 28.72 -14.02
CA VAL A 206 -1.95 28.63 -13.58
C VAL A 206 -2.87 29.42 -14.52
N GLN A 207 -2.46 30.60 -14.98
CA GLN A 207 -3.22 31.35 -16.01
C GLN A 207 -3.27 30.58 -17.34
N GLY A 208 -2.20 29.87 -17.68
CA GLY A 208 -2.11 29.00 -18.86
C GLY A 208 -3.16 27.88 -18.88
N GLU A 209 -3.63 27.42 -17.71
CA GLU A 209 -4.74 26.44 -17.62
C GLU A 209 -6.02 26.95 -18.32
N PHE A 210 -6.20 28.27 -18.41
CA PHE A 210 -7.38 28.91 -19.00
C PHE A 210 -7.20 29.30 -20.48
N ALA A 211 -6.10 28.91 -21.13
CA ALA A 211 -5.77 29.31 -22.50
C ALA A 211 -6.93 29.08 -23.50
N PHE A 212 -7.76 28.05 -23.26
CA PHE A 212 -8.89 27.68 -24.10
C PHE A 212 -10.25 27.66 -23.38
N GLY A 213 -10.40 28.42 -22.28
CA GLY A 213 -11.66 28.54 -21.53
C GLY A 213 -11.76 27.62 -20.31
N GLU A 214 -12.70 27.94 -19.41
CA GLU A 214 -12.89 27.22 -18.13
C GLU A 214 -13.31 25.75 -18.33
N GLU A 215 -13.99 25.47 -19.43
CA GLU A 215 -14.45 24.12 -19.81
C GLU A 215 -13.30 23.19 -20.24
N ASN A 216 -12.12 23.74 -20.55
CA ASN A 216 -10.97 23.02 -21.11
C ASN A 216 -9.77 22.97 -20.17
N ARG A 217 -9.89 23.50 -18.94
CA ARG A 217 -8.76 23.57 -17.99
C ARG A 217 -8.52 22.28 -17.21
N ASP A 218 -9.52 21.39 -17.12
CA ASP A 218 -9.47 20.23 -16.24
C ASP A 218 -10.08 18.97 -16.89
N ASN A 219 -9.38 17.84 -16.75
CA ASN A 219 -9.86 16.51 -17.06
C ASN A 219 -9.18 15.49 -16.15
N PHE A 220 -9.90 15.03 -15.11
CA PHE A 220 -9.33 14.15 -14.09
C PHE A 220 -8.82 12.82 -14.63
N PHE A 221 -9.42 12.29 -15.71
CA PHE A 221 -9.14 10.93 -16.15
C PHE A 221 -8.06 10.83 -17.23
N LYS A 222 -8.00 11.85 -18.09
CA LYS A 222 -7.26 11.78 -19.35
C LYS A 222 -6.17 12.84 -19.48
N ALA A 223 -6.03 13.73 -18.51
CA ALA A 223 -5.02 14.78 -18.55
C ALA A 223 -4.40 15.08 -17.18
N PHE A 224 -3.34 15.88 -17.23
CA PHE A 224 -2.63 16.55 -16.15
C PHE A 224 -2.26 17.94 -16.66
N GLN A 225 -2.04 18.91 -15.78
CA GLN A 225 -1.64 20.27 -16.19
C GLN A 225 -0.12 20.42 -16.22
N TYR A 226 0.59 19.70 -15.36
CA TYR A 226 2.03 19.84 -15.22
C TYR A 226 2.73 18.48 -15.28
N MET A 227 3.72 18.38 -16.17
CA MET A 227 4.55 17.19 -16.34
C MET A 227 5.92 17.39 -15.70
N ILE A 228 6.39 16.38 -14.97
CA ILE A 228 7.77 16.30 -14.49
C ILE A 228 8.33 14.95 -14.96
N PRO A 229 9.17 14.91 -16.00
CA PRO A 229 9.82 13.68 -16.45
C PRO A 229 10.71 13.11 -15.34
N LEU A 230 10.72 11.79 -15.14
CA LEU A 230 11.58 11.14 -14.14
C LEU A 230 12.74 10.41 -14.79
N THR A 231 12.42 9.42 -15.63
CA THR A 231 13.40 8.55 -16.30
C THR A 231 12.79 7.92 -17.55
N ALA A 232 13.62 7.37 -18.42
CA ALA A 232 13.21 6.69 -19.65
C ALA A 232 14.19 5.58 -20.06
N VAL A 233 13.78 4.72 -21.00
CA VAL A 233 14.69 3.75 -21.62
C VAL A 233 15.79 4.46 -22.41
N PRO A 234 16.98 3.85 -22.61
CA PRO A 234 18.08 4.49 -23.33
C PRO A 234 17.70 4.99 -24.73
N GLY A 235 18.14 6.20 -25.09
CA GLY A 235 17.96 6.78 -26.42
C GLY A 235 16.78 7.74 -26.57
N LYS A 236 16.04 8.02 -25.49
CA LYS A 236 15.06 9.12 -25.44
C LYS A 236 15.76 10.47 -25.24
N ASP A 237 14.99 11.56 -25.35
CA ASP A 237 15.51 12.91 -25.17
C ASP A 237 16.16 13.10 -23.78
N PRO A 238 17.31 13.79 -23.66
CA PRO A 238 17.99 14.01 -22.38
C PRO A 238 17.11 14.62 -21.27
N SER A 239 16.06 15.37 -21.61
CA SER A 239 15.12 15.96 -20.64
C SER A 239 14.31 14.93 -19.84
N TRP A 240 14.30 13.66 -20.27
CA TRP A 240 13.65 12.57 -19.54
C TRP A 240 14.46 12.04 -18.36
N TYR A 241 15.79 12.14 -18.40
CA TYR A 241 16.68 11.52 -17.39
C TYR A 241 16.98 12.49 -16.25
N ASN A 242 15.93 12.89 -15.53
CA ASN A 242 16.09 13.77 -14.36
C ASN A 242 16.50 13.01 -13.10
N ILE A 243 16.24 11.70 -13.06
CA ILE A 243 16.49 10.82 -11.92
C ILE A 243 17.03 9.48 -12.43
N ASP A 244 18.17 9.08 -11.88
CA ASP A 244 18.69 7.71 -12.04
C ASP A 244 17.95 6.77 -11.07
N VAL A 245 17.29 5.73 -11.61
CA VAL A 245 16.63 4.69 -10.81
C VAL A 245 17.64 3.55 -10.59
N PRO A 246 18.03 3.23 -9.33
CA PRO A 246 18.93 2.12 -9.05
C PRO A 246 18.42 0.78 -9.61
N GLU A 247 19.31 -0.07 -10.12
CA GLU A 247 18.95 -1.35 -10.75
C GLU A 247 18.24 -2.33 -9.79
N ASP A 248 18.54 -2.24 -8.49
CA ASP A 248 17.98 -3.05 -7.41
C ASP A 248 16.69 -2.48 -6.81
N THR A 249 16.05 -1.50 -7.48
CA THR A 249 14.81 -0.88 -6.99
C THR A 249 13.60 -1.81 -7.13
N ASP A 250 13.08 -2.29 -6.00
CA ASP A 250 11.79 -2.99 -5.91
C ASP A 250 10.61 -2.03 -5.74
N LEU A 251 10.84 -0.84 -5.17
CA LEU A 251 9.80 0.16 -4.94
C LEU A 251 10.32 1.59 -5.08
N MET A 252 9.66 2.37 -5.93
CA MET A 252 9.81 3.83 -6.02
C MET A 252 8.66 4.52 -5.27
N VAL A 253 9.00 5.50 -4.43
CA VAL A 253 8.03 6.36 -3.74
C VAL A 253 8.29 7.83 -4.07
N VAL A 254 7.32 8.45 -4.75
CA VAL A 254 7.28 9.88 -5.03
C VAL A 254 6.53 10.60 -3.91
N ARG A 255 7.14 11.61 -3.31
CA ARG A 255 6.55 12.50 -2.32
C ARG A 255 6.69 13.94 -2.76
N MET A 256 5.61 14.70 -2.63
CA MET A 256 5.61 16.12 -2.90
C MET A 256 4.98 16.87 -1.73
N LEU A 257 5.63 17.93 -1.30
CA LEU A 257 5.15 18.79 -0.22
C LEU A 257 5.23 20.24 -0.68
N TYR A 258 4.19 21.02 -0.42
CA TYR A 258 4.23 22.48 -0.56
C TYR A 258 3.83 23.14 0.77
N PRO A 259 4.27 24.38 1.06
CA PRO A 259 3.98 25.04 2.33
C PRO A 259 2.49 25.09 2.66
N PHE A 260 2.17 24.97 3.95
CA PHE A 260 0.77 24.97 4.40
C PHE A 260 0.08 26.31 4.09
N GLU A 261 0.82 27.41 4.20
CA GLU A 261 0.36 28.77 3.84
C GLU A 261 0.09 28.96 2.34
N GLN A 262 0.48 27.98 1.51
CA GLN A 262 0.15 27.93 0.09
C GLN A 262 -1.01 26.97 -0.19
N TYR A 263 -1.42 26.15 0.77
CA TYR A 263 -2.56 25.23 0.70
C TYR A 263 -3.83 25.88 1.25
N ASP A 264 -3.71 26.59 2.36
CA ASP A 264 -4.73 27.39 3.04
C ASP A 264 -4.07 28.73 3.40
N ALA A 265 -4.30 29.75 2.58
CA ALA A 265 -3.58 31.01 2.62
C ALA A 265 -4.20 32.01 3.62
N ASP A 266 -5.50 31.88 3.89
CA ASP A 266 -6.20 32.70 4.87
C ASP A 266 -6.36 32.04 6.25
N GLY A 267 -6.03 30.75 6.37
CA GLY A 267 -6.03 29.99 7.62
C GLY A 267 -7.44 29.66 8.11
N ASP A 268 -8.42 29.58 7.20
CA ASP A 268 -9.82 29.30 7.53
C ASP A 268 -10.15 27.79 7.64
N TYR A 269 -9.16 26.91 7.47
CA TYR A 269 -9.29 25.45 7.42
C TYR A 269 -10.10 24.93 6.23
N THR A 270 -10.18 25.72 5.16
CA THR A 270 -10.64 25.33 3.83
C THR A 270 -9.46 25.38 2.88
N TYR A 271 -9.38 24.41 1.96
CA TYR A 271 -8.31 24.46 0.96
C TYR A 271 -8.52 25.65 0.01
N ASP A 272 -7.48 26.45 -0.15
CA ASP A 272 -7.39 27.51 -1.16
C ASP A 272 -6.67 27.02 -2.42
N ASN A 273 -5.80 26.02 -2.31
CA ASN A 273 -4.98 25.56 -3.41
C ASN A 273 -4.68 24.06 -3.27
N ARG A 274 -5.07 23.26 -4.26
CA ARG A 274 -5.05 21.79 -4.12
C ARG A 274 -4.57 21.11 -5.38
N TYR A 275 -3.71 20.12 -5.19
CA TYR A 275 -3.17 19.31 -6.28
C TYR A 275 -3.50 17.83 -6.10
N SER A 276 -3.50 17.10 -7.21
CA SER A 276 -3.48 15.64 -7.24
C SER A 276 -2.21 15.17 -7.92
N LEU A 277 -1.62 14.11 -7.38
CA LEU A 277 -0.39 13.50 -7.89
C LEU A 277 -0.72 12.19 -8.58
N MET A 278 -0.19 12.02 -9.78
CA MET A 278 -0.20 10.77 -10.53
C MET A 278 1.23 10.45 -10.98
N VAL A 279 1.54 9.16 -11.07
CA VAL A 279 2.73 8.68 -11.77
C VAL A 279 2.26 7.87 -12.96
N TYR A 280 2.80 8.19 -14.13
CA TYR A 280 2.41 7.62 -15.40
C TYR A 280 3.51 6.72 -15.96
N ASN A 281 3.08 5.63 -16.57
CA ASN A 281 3.85 4.86 -17.52
C ASN A 281 3.61 5.44 -18.92
N TRP A 282 4.67 5.68 -19.67
CA TRP A 282 4.61 6.19 -21.04
C TRP A 282 5.10 5.14 -22.03
N THR A 283 4.40 5.03 -23.16
CA THR A 283 4.77 4.25 -24.35
C THR A 283 4.73 5.19 -25.55
N ASP A 284 5.86 5.31 -26.25
CA ASP A 284 6.06 6.19 -27.40
C ASP A 284 5.52 5.51 -28.66
N ILE A 285 4.19 5.59 -28.87
CA ILE A 285 3.50 4.88 -29.94
C ILE A 285 3.83 5.50 -31.30
N ASN A 286 3.90 6.83 -31.36
CA ASN A 286 4.09 7.54 -32.63
C ASN A 286 5.58 7.77 -32.97
N GLY A 287 6.51 7.54 -32.04
CA GLY A 287 7.95 7.63 -32.24
C GLY A 287 8.52 9.05 -32.22
N ASN A 288 7.77 10.04 -31.71
CA ASN A 288 8.20 11.43 -31.59
C ASN A 288 9.03 11.70 -30.33
N GLY A 289 9.07 10.75 -29.38
CA GLY A 289 9.82 10.87 -28.13
C GLY A 289 9.20 11.82 -27.09
N LYS A 290 7.93 12.18 -27.23
CA LYS A 290 7.20 13.14 -26.39
C LYS A 290 5.89 12.54 -25.88
N VAL A 291 5.41 13.00 -24.73
CA VAL A 291 4.01 12.76 -24.27
C VAL A 291 3.10 13.93 -24.61
N TRP A 292 3.71 15.11 -24.71
CA TRP A 292 3.01 16.36 -25.00
C TRP A 292 3.94 17.36 -25.70
N GLU A 293 3.34 18.37 -26.32
CA GLU A 293 4.05 19.50 -26.90
C GLU A 293 3.43 20.82 -26.44
N ASP A 294 4.21 21.66 -25.75
CA ASP A 294 3.79 23.01 -25.33
C ASP A 294 3.72 23.95 -26.55
N LEU A 295 2.55 24.04 -27.18
CA LEU A 295 2.35 24.75 -28.46
C LEU A 295 2.37 26.27 -28.28
N ASN A 296 2.11 26.76 -27.07
CA ASN A 296 1.99 28.18 -26.77
C ASN A 296 3.08 28.72 -25.81
N ASN A 297 4.00 27.86 -25.37
CA ASN A 297 5.11 28.15 -24.45
C ASN A 297 4.66 28.71 -23.10
N ASN A 298 3.55 28.22 -22.55
CA ASN A 298 3.03 28.66 -21.25
C ASN A 298 3.43 27.73 -20.09
N GLY A 299 4.09 26.59 -20.37
CA GLY A 299 4.51 25.60 -19.38
C GLY A 299 3.37 24.74 -18.80
N THR A 300 2.18 24.78 -19.41
CA THR A 300 0.96 24.13 -18.95
C THR A 300 0.36 23.30 -20.05
N VAL A 301 0.16 22.01 -19.79
CA VAL A 301 -0.49 21.10 -20.72
C VAL A 301 -1.91 21.58 -20.99
N ASN A 302 -2.18 21.90 -22.25
CA ASN A 302 -3.49 22.32 -22.73
C ASN A 302 -4.18 21.24 -23.57
N PHE A 303 -5.49 21.13 -23.40
CA PHE A 303 -6.32 20.15 -24.11
C PHE A 303 -7.72 20.70 -24.35
N ILE A 304 -8.42 20.14 -25.33
CA ILE A 304 -9.83 20.44 -25.55
C ILE A 304 -10.66 19.27 -25.05
N ASN A 305 -11.57 19.52 -24.13
CA ASN A 305 -12.57 18.55 -23.71
C ASN A 305 -13.60 18.38 -24.83
N ARG A 306 -14.00 17.14 -25.11
CA ARG A 306 -15.04 16.82 -26.08
C ARG A 306 -16.38 17.41 -25.63
N GLN A 307 -17.07 18.14 -26.51
CA GLN A 307 -18.37 18.74 -26.22
C GLN A 307 -19.42 17.67 -25.92
N ARG A 308 -20.14 17.83 -24.81
CA ARG A 308 -21.17 16.89 -24.35
C ARG A 308 -22.38 16.94 -25.30
N GLY A 309 -22.73 15.81 -25.92
CA GLY A 309 -23.94 15.66 -26.74
C GLY A 309 -23.86 16.14 -28.19
N GLU A 310 -22.73 16.68 -28.66
CA GLU A 310 -22.55 17.08 -30.06
C GLU A 310 -21.91 15.96 -30.92
N ASP A 311 -21.01 15.15 -30.35
CA ASP A 311 -20.17 14.22 -31.14
C ASP A 311 -20.31 12.71 -30.81
N ALA A 312 -20.83 12.34 -29.63
CA ALA A 312 -21.33 10.99 -29.29
C ALA A 312 -22.17 11.05 -28.00
N PRO A 313 -23.07 10.09 -27.79
CA PRO A 313 -23.80 9.98 -26.53
C PRO A 313 -22.89 9.49 -25.39
N ASP A 314 -22.96 10.16 -24.23
CA ASP A 314 -22.12 10.02 -23.02
C ASP A 314 -22.00 8.60 -22.40
N TRP A 315 -22.67 7.58 -22.93
CA TRP A 315 -22.69 6.24 -22.34
C TRP A 315 -21.48 5.38 -22.73
N ASP A 316 -20.58 5.86 -23.60
CA ASP A 316 -19.35 5.17 -24.01
C ASP A 316 -18.16 5.41 -23.05
N LEU A 317 -18.32 6.30 -22.07
CA LEU A 317 -17.26 6.70 -21.13
C LEU A 317 -17.26 5.80 -19.89
N ILE A 318 -16.50 4.71 -19.95
CA ILE A 318 -16.38 3.70 -18.88
C ILE A 318 -15.92 4.29 -17.54
N ASP A 319 -15.19 5.41 -17.54
CA ASP A 319 -14.65 6.09 -16.37
C ASP A 319 -15.50 7.28 -15.89
N GLY A 320 -16.60 7.59 -16.58
CA GLY A 320 -17.51 8.69 -16.24
C GLY A 320 -16.92 10.10 -16.44
N GLY A 321 -15.74 10.21 -17.07
CA GLY A 321 -15.09 11.48 -17.40
C GLY A 321 -15.26 11.86 -18.87
N MET A 322 -15.38 13.15 -19.16
CA MET A 322 -15.40 13.64 -20.55
C MET A 322 -14.17 13.17 -21.32
N ASP A 323 -14.35 12.79 -22.59
CA ASP A 323 -13.19 12.54 -23.46
C ASP A 323 -12.47 13.83 -23.84
N LEU A 324 -11.25 13.71 -24.35
CA LEU A 324 -10.58 14.81 -25.04
C LEU A 324 -10.96 14.80 -26.52
N ALA A 325 -11.02 15.98 -27.14
CA ALA A 325 -11.03 16.13 -28.58
C ALA A 325 -9.60 15.91 -29.09
N TRP A 326 -9.21 14.63 -29.21
CA TRP A 326 -7.85 14.21 -29.56
C TRP A 326 -7.38 14.72 -30.93
N ASP A 327 -8.30 14.91 -31.88
CA ASP A 327 -8.00 15.45 -33.22
C ASP A 327 -7.96 16.99 -33.27
N ASP A 328 -8.24 17.69 -32.16
CA ASP A 328 -8.18 19.15 -32.12
C ASP A 328 -6.73 19.62 -32.08
N PRO A 329 -6.28 20.51 -32.99
CA PRO A 329 -4.89 20.96 -33.06
C PRO A 329 -4.42 21.78 -31.84
N ARG A 330 -5.34 22.12 -30.91
CA ARG A 330 -5.01 22.77 -29.64
C ARG A 330 -4.77 21.76 -28.52
N THR A 331 -5.08 20.48 -28.71
CA THR A 331 -4.79 19.43 -27.75
C THR A 331 -3.33 19.04 -27.85
N GLU A 332 -2.60 19.24 -26.76
CA GLU A 332 -1.14 19.06 -26.70
C GLU A 332 -0.72 17.64 -26.32
N LEU A 333 -1.65 16.79 -25.88
CA LEU A 333 -1.39 15.43 -25.41
C LEU A 333 -1.47 14.38 -26.53
N ASP A 334 -0.53 13.46 -26.53
CA ASP A 334 -0.54 12.33 -27.45
C ASP A 334 -1.51 11.22 -26.99
N GLN A 335 -2.45 10.88 -27.87
CA GLN A 335 -3.47 9.87 -27.59
C GLN A 335 -2.84 8.47 -27.44
N TYR A 336 -3.31 7.72 -26.44
CA TYR A 336 -2.92 6.33 -26.13
C TYR A 336 -1.50 6.11 -25.61
N GLU A 337 -0.71 7.16 -25.41
CA GLU A 337 0.71 7.00 -25.06
C GLU A 337 0.98 6.85 -23.57
N PHE A 338 0.02 7.13 -22.68
CA PHE A 338 0.27 7.07 -21.24
C PHE A 338 -0.84 6.39 -20.45
N ALA A 339 -0.43 5.71 -19.38
CA ALA A 339 -1.32 5.06 -18.43
C ALA A 339 -0.88 5.39 -17.00
N ARG A 340 -1.84 5.64 -16.11
CA ARG A 340 -1.57 5.92 -14.70
C ARG A 340 -1.33 4.63 -13.93
N PHE A 341 -0.32 4.60 -13.06
CA PHE A 341 -0.20 3.55 -12.06
C PHE A 341 -1.29 3.66 -10.99
N SER A 342 -1.52 4.87 -10.50
CA SER A 342 -2.57 5.21 -9.53
C SER A 342 -2.63 6.75 -9.42
N TYR A 343 -3.46 7.26 -8.51
CA TYR A 343 -3.58 8.69 -8.19
C TYR A 343 -3.60 8.91 -6.66
N HIS A 344 -3.22 10.11 -6.26
CA HIS A 344 -3.35 10.60 -4.89
C HIS A 344 -3.97 12.00 -4.92
N ARG A 345 -5.13 12.14 -4.30
CA ARG A 345 -5.93 13.38 -4.32
C ARG A 345 -6.40 13.80 -2.91
N PRO A 346 -5.52 13.87 -1.90
CA PRO A 346 -5.94 14.21 -0.54
C PRO A 346 -6.43 15.66 -0.48
N GLY A 347 -7.21 16.00 0.54
CA GLY A 347 -7.32 17.36 1.05
C GLY A 347 -6.13 17.68 1.94
N SER A 348 -4.93 17.80 1.37
CA SER A 348 -3.73 18.20 2.11
C SER A 348 -2.66 18.79 1.21
N ASN A 349 -1.67 19.45 1.85
CA ASN A 349 -0.48 19.99 1.19
C ASN A 349 0.61 18.95 0.87
N ARG A 350 0.30 17.66 1.06
CA ARG A 350 1.24 16.56 0.88
C ARG A 350 0.69 15.49 -0.06
N LEU A 351 1.46 15.18 -1.08
CA LEU A 351 1.15 14.18 -2.08
C LEU A 351 2.14 13.01 -2.00
N GLU A 352 1.66 11.79 -2.24
CA GLU A 352 2.47 10.59 -2.19
C GLU A 352 1.94 9.54 -3.19
N MET A 353 2.84 8.97 -3.97
CA MET A 353 2.56 7.95 -4.98
C MET A 353 3.65 6.89 -4.99
N TRP A 354 3.26 5.64 -5.17
CA TRP A 354 4.13 4.48 -5.05
C TRP A 354 4.06 3.68 -6.35
N VAL A 355 5.21 3.17 -6.81
CA VAL A 355 5.34 2.34 -8.01
C VAL A 355 6.30 1.21 -7.67
N SER A 356 5.77 -0.01 -7.50
CA SER A 356 6.61 -1.20 -7.39
C SER A 356 7.25 -1.56 -8.73
N ASN A 357 8.41 -2.20 -8.69
CA ASN A 357 9.24 -2.61 -9.83
C ASN A 357 9.27 -1.56 -10.95
N PRO A 358 9.68 -0.30 -10.67
CA PRO A 358 9.53 0.79 -11.63
C PRO A 358 10.24 0.52 -12.95
N LEU A 359 11.44 -0.08 -12.93
CA LEU A 359 12.19 -0.41 -14.15
C LEU A 359 11.55 -1.54 -14.96
N GLU A 360 11.00 -2.57 -14.30
CA GLU A 360 10.33 -3.68 -14.97
C GLU A 360 8.99 -3.24 -15.59
N ARG A 361 8.29 -2.32 -14.92
CA ARG A 361 6.92 -1.91 -15.28
C ARG A 361 6.87 -0.65 -16.13
N MET A 362 7.97 0.08 -16.26
CA MET A 362 8.12 1.15 -17.23
C MET A 362 8.16 0.57 -18.65
N ALA A 363 7.40 1.17 -19.56
CA ALA A 363 7.52 0.91 -20.98
C ALA A 363 8.67 1.76 -21.55
N ASP A 364 8.39 2.91 -22.14
CA ASP A 364 9.40 3.84 -22.65
C ASP A 364 9.87 4.87 -21.61
N GLY A 365 9.01 5.24 -20.65
CA GLY A 365 9.36 6.23 -19.63
C GLY A 365 8.40 6.33 -18.45
N LEU A 366 8.88 6.98 -17.38
CA LEU A 366 8.11 7.34 -16.21
C LEU A 366 8.11 8.86 -16.04
N PHE A 367 6.94 9.40 -15.69
CA PHE A 367 6.81 10.82 -15.34
C PHE A 367 5.75 11.04 -14.26
N ILE A 368 5.90 12.14 -13.53
CA ILE A 368 4.88 12.67 -12.65
C ILE A 368 3.95 13.56 -13.46
N GLY A 369 2.65 13.35 -13.34
CA GLY A 369 1.66 14.33 -13.75
C GLY A 369 0.99 14.94 -12.52
N LEU A 370 0.97 16.26 -12.44
CA LEU A 370 0.21 17.00 -11.45
C LEU A 370 -1.06 17.53 -12.07
N ARG A 371 -2.16 17.31 -11.36
CA ARG A 371 -3.43 17.94 -11.64
C ARG A 371 -3.71 19.04 -10.63
N HIS A 372 -3.92 20.26 -11.08
CA HIS A 372 -4.38 21.35 -10.23
C HIS A 372 -5.90 21.30 -10.12
N THR A 373 -6.44 21.43 -8.89
CA THR A 373 -7.87 21.58 -8.67
C THR A 373 -8.20 23.06 -8.72
N PRO A 374 -8.93 23.54 -9.73
CA PRO A 374 -9.08 24.96 -9.94
C PRO A 374 -9.82 25.63 -8.76
N THR A 375 -9.21 26.65 -8.19
CA THR A 375 -9.85 27.55 -7.22
C THR A 375 -9.58 29.00 -7.64
N ASN A 376 -10.35 29.95 -7.09
CA ASN A 376 -10.07 31.38 -7.20
C ASN A 376 -9.58 31.99 -5.88
N ARG A 377 -9.13 31.15 -4.94
CA ARG A 377 -8.76 31.56 -3.58
C ARG A 377 -7.26 31.73 -3.39
N TYR A 378 -6.46 31.24 -4.34
CA TYR A 378 -5.01 31.36 -4.33
C TYR A 378 -4.50 31.81 -5.71
N ASP A 379 -3.70 32.88 -5.74
CA ASP A 379 -3.11 33.46 -6.96
C ASP A 379 -1.57 33.50 -6.94
N GLY A 380 -0.96 32.95 -5.88
CA GLY A 380 0.48 32.89 -5.70
C GLY A 380 1.17 31.69 -6.39
N PRO A 381 2.51 31.61 -6.34
CA PRO A 381 3.25 30.46 -6.82
C PRO A 381 3.16 29.27 -5.85
N THR A 382 2.95 28.06 -6.37
CA THR A 382 3.04 26.84 -5.55
C THR A 382 4.46 26.27 -5.60
N ASN A 383 5.12 26.20 -4.45
CA ASN A 383 6.51 25.80 -4.33
C ASN A 383 6.60 24.38 -3.75
N PHE A 384 6.74 23.39 -4.63
CA PHE A 384 6.91 22.01 -4.23
C PHE A 384 8.36 21.69 -3.89
N ARG A 385 8.53 20.92 -2.82
CA ARG A 385 9.69 20.05 -2.63
C ARG A 385 9.29 18.65 -3.06
N VAL A 386 9.97 18.15 -4.10
CA VAL A 386 9.80 16.79 -4.59
C VAL A 386 10.90 15.93 -4.01
N ARG A 387 10.52 14.76 -3.50
CA ARG A 387 11.43 13.70 -3.11
C ARG A 387 11.02 12.41 -3.78
N VAL A 388 11.97 11.76 -4.46
CA VAL A 388 11.81 10.42 -5.00
C VAL A 388 12.73 9.50 -4.22
N GLU A 389 12.17 8.46 -3.63
CA GLU A 389 12.87 7.49 -2.79
C GLU A 389 12.80 6.11 -3.44
N PHE A 390 13.90 5.37 -3.37
CA PHE A 390 14.04 4.03 -3.94
C PHE A 390 14.34 3.02 -2.84
N TYR A 391 13.63 1.91 -2.86
CA TYR A 391 13.71 0.86 -1.85
C TYR A 391 13.97 -0.49 -2.52
N SER A 392 14.78 -1.33 -1.86
CA SER A 392 14.98 -2.73 -2.23
C SER A 392 14.58 -3.66 -1.09
N GLU A 393 14.21 -4.89 -1.43
CA GLU A 393 14.00 -5.98 -0.49
C GLU A 393 15.34 -6.49 0.02
N GLN A 394 15.52 -6.45 1.33
CA GLN A 394 16.74 -6.85 2.02
C GLN A 394 16.42 -7.81 3.16
N ASP A 395 17.43 -8.57 3.59
CA ASP A 395 17.40 -9.42 4.78
C ASP A 395 16.89 -8.65 6.01
N CYS A 396 16.00 -9.26 6.79
CA CYS A 396 15.37 -8.64 7.93
C CYS A 396 16.12 -9.04 9.22
N PRO A 397 16.86 -8.13 9.87
CA PRO A 397 17.85 -8.49 10.90
C PRO A 397 17.25 -9.08 12.19
N TRP A 398 15.94 -8.99 12.39
CA TRP A 398 15.23 -9.52 13.55
C TRP A 398 14.32 -10.71 13.21
N LEU A 399 14.27 -11.14 11.95
CA LEU A 399 13.45 -12.26 11.49
C LEU A 399 14.36 -13.31 10.85
N ARG A 400 14.43 -14.50 11.44
CA ARG A 400 15.30 -15.58 10.96
C ARG A 400 14.49 -16.79 10.54
N LEU A 401 14.85 -17.41 9.43
CA LEU A 401 14.27 -18.68 8.99
C LEU A 401 15.20 -19.87 9.29
N GLU A 402 14.62 -21.01 9.65
CA GLU A 402 15.33 -22.24 9.96
C GLU A 402 14.67 -23.44 9.28
N SER A 403 15.45 -24.20 8.50
CA SER A 403 15.01 -25.42 7.84
C SER A 403 15.83 -26.63 8.28
N GLN A 404 15.18 -27.80 8.28
CA GLN A 404 15.84 -29.08 8.49
C GLN A 404 16.54 -29.58 7.21
N VAL A 405 16.24 -28.99 6.06
CA VAL A 405 16.95 -29.23 4.81
C VAL A 405 18.22 -28.38 4.82
N ALA A 406 19.37 -29.01 4.59
CA ALA A 406 20.65 -28.31 4.60
C ALA A 406 20.68 -27.22 3.53
N SER A 407 21.21 -26.05 3.89
CA SER A 407 21.51 -24.98 2.93
C SER A 407 22.48 -25.47 1.86
N THR A 408 22.30 -24.94 0.66
CA THR A 408 23.11 -25.24 -0.52
C THR A 408 23.70 -23.95 -1.08
N PRO A 409 24.83 -23.99 -1.83
CA PRO A 409 25.53 -22.77 -2.27
C PRO A 409 24.74 -21.85 -3.21
N ASP A 410 23.59 -22.30 -3.71
CA ASP A 410 22.66 -21.57 -4.57
C ASP A 410 21.60 -20.75 -3.81
N LEU A 411 21.52 -20.91 -2.48
CA LEU A 411 20.66 -20.06 -1.64
C LEU A 411 21.39 -18.79 -1.21
N GLU A 412 20.67 -17.68 -1.23
CA GLU A 412 21.11 -16.44 -0.60
C GLU A 412 21.17 -16.57 0.94
N PRO A 413 21.91 -15.69 1.65
CA PRO A 413 22.10 -15.80 3.11
C PRO A 413 20.80 -15.82 3.93
N ASN A 414 19.74 -15.17 3.46
CA ASN A 414 18.41 -15.11 4.08
C ASN A 414 17.42 -16.12 3.50
N GLU A 415 17.89 -17.07 2.69
CA GLU A 415 17.07 -18.12 2.07
C GLU A 415 17.22 -19.47 2.77
N VAL A 416 16.09 -20.18 2.86
CA VAL A 416 16.04 -21.58 3.30
C VAL A 416 15.16 -22.41 2.37
N TRP A 417 15.50 -23.69 2.24
CA TRP A 417 14.62 -24.65 1.59
C TRP A 417 13.38 -24.92 2.44
N ALA A 418 12.21 -24.94 1.81
CA ALA A 418 10.94 -25.32 2.42
C ALA A 418 10.44 -26.63 1.81
N THR A 419 10.34 -27.68 2.63
CA THR A 419 9.75 -28.95 2.18
C THR A 419 8.26 -28.80 1.94
N LEU A 420 7.71 -29.54 1.00
CA LEU A 420 6.29 -29.49 0.65
C LEU A 420 5.56 -30.69 1.25
N SER A 421 4.30 -30.53 1.64
CA SER A 421 3.46 -31.65 2.10
C SER A 421 2.05 -31.62 1.51
N ASN A 422 1.44 -32.78 1.30
CA ASN A 422 0.02 -32.93 1.00
C ASN A 422 -0.80 -33.39 2.21
N THR A 423 -0.18 -33.40 3.40
CA THR A 423 -0.80 -33.75 4.68
C THR A 423 -0.59 -32.65 5.72
N LEU A 424 -1.58 -32.46 6.59
CA LEU A 424 -1.51 -31.59 7.76
C LEU A 424 -1.74 -32.44 9.02
N PRO A 425 -1.06 -32.15 10.14
CA PRO A 425 -0.08 -31.09 10.36
C PRO A 425 1.30 -31.37 9.73
N PHE A 426 2.03 -30.33 9.30
CA PHE A 426 3.39 -30.47 8.77
C PHE A 426 4.22 -29.19 8.95
N ASN A 427 5.50 -29.32 9.30
CA ASN A 427 6.43 -28.21 9.46
C ASN A 427 7.46 -28.22 8.32
N SER A 428 7.37 -27.25 7.41
CA SER A 428 8.31 -27.08 6.29
C SER A 428 9.60 -26.38 6.69
N PHE A 429 9.47 -25.35 7.53
CA PHE A 429 10.55 -24.58 8.14
C PHE A 429 9.97 -23.79 9.31
N THR A 430 10.82 -23.26 10.18
CA THR A 430 10.41 -22.46 11.35
C THR A 430 10.93 -21.04 11.20
N ALA A 431 10.05 -20.06 11.44
CA ALA A 431 10.40 -18.65 11.47
C ALA A 431 10.57 -18.20 12.93
N HIS A 432 11.56 -17.35 13.19
CA HIS A 432 11.93 -16.83 14.50
C HIS A 432 11.93 -15.30 14.46
N ALA A 433 11.11 -14.67 15.30
CA ALA A 433 11.10 -13.24 15.51
C ALA A 433 11.92 -12.96 16.78
N GLU A 434 13.05 -12.29 16.61
CA GLU A 434 14.11 -12.13 17.59
C GLU A 434 14.45 -10.62 17.70
N PRO A 435 13.57 -9.78 18.27
CA PRO A 435 13.86 -8.36 18.44
C PRO A 435 15.15 -8.18 19.26
N PRO A 436 16.17 -7.49 18.74
CA PRO A 436 17.41 -7.26 19.46
C PRO A 436 17.18 -6.49 20.78
N ALA A 437 18.08 -6.65 21.74
CA ALA A 437 17.95 -6.04 23.08
C ALA A 437 17.93 -4.50 23.07
N ASP A 438 18.42 -3.88 22.00
CA ASP A 438 18.45 -2.43 21.77
C ASP A 438 17.32 -1.93 20.84
N MET A 439 16.40 -2.80 20.45
CA MET A 439 15.27 -2.42 19.59
C MET A 439 14.26 -1.56 20.37
N ASN A 440 13.99 -0.36 19.86
CA ASN A 440 13.08 0.59 20.50
C ASN A 440 11.61 0.13 20.41
N PRO A 441 10.73 0.58 21.32
CA PRO A 441 9.30 0.27 21.25
C PRO A 441 8.65 0.78 19.96
N GLY A 442 7.68 0.02 19.44
CA GLY A 442 6.98 0.37 18.21
C GLY A 442 6.48 -0.87 17.45
N ILE A 443 5.96 -0.65 16.24
CA ILE A 443 5.56 -1.71 15.33
C ILE A 443 6.59 -1.80 14.19
N TYR A 444 7.07 -3.01 13.96
CA TYR A 444 8.02 -3.36 12.90
C TYR A 444 7.35 -4.29 11.89
N GLN A 445 7.76 -4.17 10.62
CA GLN A 445 7.20 -4.97 9.54
C GLN A 445 8.25 -5.73 8.77
N ALA A 446 7.90 -6.93 8.34
CA ALA A 446 8.65 -7.77 7.43
C ALA A 446 7.69 -8.67 6.65
N ALA A 447 8.21 -9.44 5.71
CA ALA A 447 7.49 -10.51 5.06
C ALA A 447 8.32 -11.79 5.03
N ILE A 448 7.65 -12.93 5.08
CA ILE A 448 8.24 -14.20 4.66
C ILE A 448 7.70 -14.47 3.25
N LYS A 449 8.58 -14.49 2.26
CA LYS A 449 8.24 -14.79 0.87
C LYS A 449 8.65 -16.21 0.53
N ILE A 450 7.70 -17.01 0.04
CA ILE A 450 7.90 -18.42 -0.30
C ILE A 450 7.68 -18.57 -1.81
N LYS A 451 8.75 -18.81 -2.55
CA LYS A 451 8.72 -19.12 -3.97
C LYS A 451 8.40 -20.61 -4.15
N ALA A 452 7.14 -20.93 -4.36
CA ALA A 452 6.65 -22.29 -4.55
C ALA A 452 6.56 -22.67 -6.04
N PRO A 453 6.96 -23.89 -6.42
CA PRO A 453 6.87 -24.34 -7.82
C PRO A 453 5.40 -24.48 -8.25
N MET A 454 5.13 -24.27 -9.53
CA MET A 454 3.86 -24.65 -10.15
C MET A 454 4.00 -25.97 -10.92
N LEU A 455 3.05 -26.89 -10.81
CA LEU A 455 3.20 -28.24 -11.42
C LEU A 455 2.97 -28.27 -12.94
N GLU A 456 2.08 -27.42 -13.45
CA GLU A 456 1.70 -27.41 -14.88
C GLU A 456 2.50 -26.40 -15.71
N GLU A 457 3.32 -25.59 -15.05
CA GLU A 457 4.10 -24.52 -15.67
C GLU A 457 5.53 -24.59 -15.13
N GLU A 458 6.55 -24.38 -15.97
CA GLU A 458 7.93 -24.15 -15.49
C GLU A 458 8.04 -22.74 -14.88
N SER A 459 7.18 -22.45 -13.90
CA SER A 459 7.01 -21.16 -13.26
C SER A 459 6.87 -21.34 -11.75
N TYR A 460 6.90 -20.22 -11.04
CA TYR A 460 6.77 -20.19 -9.58
C TYR A 460 5.69 -19.19 -9.18
N HIS A 461 5.06 -19.47 -8.04
CA HIS A 461 4.19 -18.54 -7.36
C HIS A 461 4.86 -18.07 -6.06
N THR A 462 4.92 -16.76 -5.85
CA THR A 462 5.41 -16.19 -4.59
C THR A 462 4.25 -16.05 -3.62
N ILE A 463 4.28 -16.82 -2.54
CA ILE A 463 3.37 -16.71 -1.42
C ILE A 463 3.97 -15.71 -0.42
N VAL A 464 3.21 -14.68 -0.04
CA VAL A 464 3.65 -13.67 0.94
C VAL A 464 2.94 -13.92 2.26
N ILE A 465 3.70 -14.10 3.34
CA ILE A 465 3.20 -14.09 4.71
C ILE A 465 3.58 -12.75 5.35
N PRO A 466 2.62 -11.86 5.61
CA PRO A 466 2.85 -10.62 6.34
C PRO A 466 3.32 -10.88 7.78
N VAL A 467 4.36 -10.16 8.22
CA VAL A 467 4.84 -10.18 9.61
C VAL A 467 4.74 -8.77 10.19
N ALA A 468 4.01 -8.62 11.29
CA ALA A 468 3.88 -7.37 12.04
C ALA A 468 4.24 -7.61 13.51
N MET A 469 5.41 -7.14 13.94
CA MET A 469 5.93 -7.34 15.30
C MET A 469 5.74 -6.10 16.14
N THR A 470 5.09 -6.23 17.29
CA THR A 470 4.92 -5.13 18.25
C THR A 470 5.90 -5.26 19.40
N VAL A 471 6.91 -4.39 19.42
CA VAL A 471 7.93 -4.36 20.47
C VAL A 471 7.50 -3.38 21.56
N VAL A 472 7.56 -3.82 22.81
CA VAL A 472 7.19 -3.02 23.98
C VAL A 472 8.39 -2.73 24.87
N HIS A 473 8.31 -1.63 25.62
CA HIS A 473 9.26 -1.38 26.69
C HIS A 473 8.83 -2.19 27.93
N PRO A 474 9.70 -3.01 28.56
CA PRO A 474 9.34 -3.65 29.82
C PRO A 474 9.31 -2.62 30.96
N THR A 475 8.15 -2.42 31.59
CA THR A 475 8.03 -1.51 32.75
C THR A 475 7.82 -2.29 34.04
N SER A 476 8.88 -2.39 34.83
CA SER A 476 8.88 -3.18 36.07
C SER A 476 8.24 -2.48 37.27
N MET A 477 8.06 -1.16 37.26
CA MET A 477 7.38 -0.40 38.32
C MET A 477 6.63 0.83 37.79
N VAL A 478 5.39 1.04 38.27
CA VAL A 478 4.62 2.27 38.04
C VAL A 478 5.24 3.42 38.85
N GLY A 479 5.56 4.54 38.18
CA GLY A 479 5.89 5.81 38.84
C GLY A 479 7.37 6.16 39.04
N ALA A 480 8.32 5.54 38.32
CA ALA A 480 9.74 5.87 38.53
C ALA A 480 10.65 5.97 37.29
N THR A 481 10.14 5.82 36.06
CA THR A 481 11.00 6.00 34.88
C THR A 481 10.26 6.80 33.82
N GLU A 482 10.83 7.95 33.45
CA GLU A 482 10.55 8.57 32.17
C GLU A 482 11.18 7.67 31.10
N TRP A 483 10.42 7.27 30.09
CA TRP A 483 10.95 6.63 28.89
C TRP A 483 10.47 7.40 27.67
N THR A 484 11.27 7.34 26.61
CA THR A 484 11.01 8.06 25.36
C THR A 484 10.36 7.12 24.36
N LEU A 485 9.25 7.53 23.77
CA LEU A 485 8.63 6.86 22.64
C LEU A 485 8.98 7.65 21.37
N GLY A 486 9.51 6.96 20.36
CA GLY A 486 9.95 7.62 19.13
C GLY A 486 11.15 8.55 19.35
N GLY A 487 11.11 9.75 18.76
CA GLY A 487 12.20 10.73 18.84
C GLY A 487 13.38 10.46 17.89
N TYR A 488 14.34 11.38 17.85
CA TYR A 488 15.44 11.36 16.87
C TYR A 488 16.33 10.09 16.97
N GLU A 489 16.54 9.58 18.17
CA GLU A 489 17.32 8.34 18.39
C GLU A 489 16.61 7.15 17.72
N THR A 490 15.32 6.95 18.00
CA THR A 490 14.50 5.94 17.32
C THR A 490 14.42 6.19 15.80
N TYR A 491 14.35 7.45 15.35
CA TYR A 491 14.30 7.77 13.91
C TYR A 491 15.53 7.27 13.15
N THR A 492 16.70 7.35 13.78
CA THR A 492 18.00 7.07 13.17
C THR A 492 18.57 5.70 13.50
N ASP A 493 17.88 4.90 14.33
CA ASP A 493 18.36 3.58 14.72
C ASP A 493 18.44 2.58 13.56
N ALA A 494 19.09 1.44 13.82
CA ALA A 494 19.35 0.41 12.84
C ALA A 494 18.07 -0.27 12.30
N TYR A 495 16.93 -0.12 12.96
CA TYR A 495 15.67 -0.82 12.70
C TYR A 495 14.56 0.08 12.13
N ASN A 496 14.74 1.41 12.18
CA ASN A 496 13.79 2.41 11.70
C ASN A 496 14.35 3.28 10.57
N SER A 497 15.65 3.54 10.57
CA SER A 497 16.29 4.34 9.52
C SER A 497 16.08 3.69 8.14
N GLY A 498 15.61 4.48 7.18
CA GLY A 498 15.34 3.99 5.82
C GLY A 498 14.13 3.06 5.66
N ARG A 499 13.23 2.92 6.65
CA ARG A 499 11.99 2.13 6.51
C ARG A 499 10.81 2.98 6.07
N LEU A 500 9.90 2.37 5.32
CA LEU A 500 8.62 2.97 4.96
C LEU A 500 7.76 3.27 6.19
N TYR A 501 7.74 2.41 7.19
CA TYR A 501 7.15 2.70 8.49
C TYR A 501 8.26 2.91 9.52
N ASN A 502 8.47 4.17 9.91
CA ASN A 502 9.48 4.54 10.89
C ASN A 502 8.78 5.00 12.17
N ASN A 503 9.04 4.32 13.29
CA ASN A 503 8.31 4.49 14.54
C ASN A 503 8.41 5.89 15.15
N ALA A 504 9.33 6.73 14.68
CA ALA A 504 9.62 8.04 15.26
C ALA A 504 9.29 9.24 14.38
N CYS A 505 8.73 9.03 13.19
CA CYS A 505 8.28 10.13 12.36
C CYS A 505 6.86 9.91 11.87
N VAL A 506 6.01 10.93 12.02
CA VAL A 506 4.81 11.08 11.21
C VAL A 506 5.17 11.97 10.03
N ARG A 507 4.64 11.65 8.86
CA ARG A 507 4.92 12.38 7.63
C ARG A 507 3.76 13.30 7.24
N GLY A 508 2.71 13.42 8.07
CA GLY A 508 1.57 14.32 7.81
C GLY A 508 0.66 13.85 6.68
N GLN A 509 0.21 12.58 6.69
CA GLN A 509 -0.79 12.05 5.75
C GLN A 509 -2.23 12.40 6.15
N TYR A 510 -2.46 13.59 6.68
CA TYR A 510 -3.82 14.06 7.01
C TYR A 510 -4.62 14.30 5.71
N ASP A 511 -5.95 14.28 5.80
CA ASP A 511 -6.85 14.57 4.68
C ASP A 511 -8.12 15.30 5.18
N TRP A 512 -8.21 16.60 4.91
CA TRP A 512 -9.35 17.44 5.28
C TRP A 512 -10.66 17.09 4.57
N THR A 513 -10.61 16.26 3.53
CA THR A 513 -11.81 15.75 2.85
C THR A 513 -12.29 14.43 3.43
N TRP A 514 -11.63 13.94 4.49
CA TRP A 514 -11.94 12.67 5.14
C TRP A 514 -12.18 12.85 6.65
N ARG A 515 -12.19 11.74 7.40
CA ARG A 515 -12.48 11.76 8.84
C ARG A 515 -11.27 12.21 9.66
N GLU A 516 -11.51 12.69 10.85
CA GLU A 516 -10.50 13.22 11.77
C GLU A 516 -9.45 12.16 12.16
N GLU A 517 -9.81 10.87 12.19
CA GLU A 517 -8.85 9.78 12.44
C GLU A 517 -7.93 9.45 11.24
N SER A 518 -8.12 10.11 10.10
CA SER A 518 -7.42 9.80 8.85
C SER A 518 -6.06 10.47 8.85
N GLY A 519 -5.00 9.68 9.04
CA GLY A 519 -3.67 10.24 9.22
C GLY A 519 -2.56 9.20 9.32
N ASP A 520 -1.35 9.70 9.51
CA ASP A 520 -0.14 8.89 9.70
C ASP A 520 0.11 8.69 11.20
N TRP A 521 -0.23 7.52 11.74
CA TRP A 521 -0.20 7.23 13.18
C TRP A 521 0.99 6.35 13.60
N ARG A 522 1.51 6.59 14.81
CA ARG A 522 2.46 5.70 15.48
C ARG A 522 1.81 5.10 16.72
N PHE A 523 1.84 3.77 16.79
CA PHE A 523 1.24 3.02 17.88
C PHE A 523 2.33 2.48 18.78
N PHE A 524 2.20 2.77 20.07
CA PHE A 524 3.08 2.26 21.11
C PHE A 524 2.23 1.53 22.14
N TYR A 525 2.75 0.42 22.64
CA TYR A 525 2.08 -0.40 23.63
C TYR A 525 2.97 -0.51 24.86
N GLN A 526 2.32 -0.62 26.01
CA GLN A 526 3.00 -0.71 27.29
C GLN A 526 2.42 -1.89 28.07
N ASP A 527 3.28 -2.84 28.45
CA ASP A 527 2.94 -3.81 29.49
C ASP A 527 3.35 -3.23 30.84
N PHE A 528 2.36 -3.02 31.71
CA PHE A 528 2.61 -2.66 33.09
C PHE A 528 2.66 -3.95 33.90
N ALA A 529 3.86 -4.28 34.43
CA ALA A 529 3.99 -5.36 35.40
C ALA A 529 2.94 -5.17 36.49
N SER A 530 2.25 -6.24 36.88
CA SER A 530 1.13 -6.19 37.81
C SER A 530 1.54 -5.55 39.13
N VAL A 531 1.43 -4.23 39.23
CA VAL A 531 0.92 -3.62 40.43
C VAL A 531 -0.52 -4.10 40.44
N SER A 532 -0.79 -5.22 41.11
CA SER A 532 -2.16 -5.48 41.54
C SER A 532 -2.63 -4.18 42.14
N PRO A 533 -3.73 -3.59 41.64
CA PRO A 533 -4.45 -2.54 42.33
C PRO A 533 -4.32 -2.72 43.84
N THR A 534 -3.47 -1.92 44.50
CA THR A 534 -3.11 -2.19 45.91
C THR A 534 -4.25 -1.82 46.85
N SER A 535 -5.33 -1.29 46.30
CA SER A 535 -6.51 -0.90 47.04
C SER A 535 -7.76 -1.58 46.47
N GLU A 536 -8.52 -2.25 47.33
CA GLU A 536 -9.89 -2.72 47.08
C GLU A 536 -10.89 -1.53 46.95
N GLY A 537 -10.45 -0.40 46.37
CA GLY A 537 -11.26 0.80 46.14
C GLY A 537 -11.95 0.78 44.77
N PRO A 538 -13.10 1.45 44.61
CA PRO A 538 -13.93 1.31 43.40
C PRO A 538 -13.41 2.03 42.14
N THR A 539 -12.25 2.70 42.16
CA THR A 539 -11.68 3.30 40.94
C THR A 539 -10.19 3.58 41.09
N GLU A 540 -9.38 2.92 40.28
CA GLU A 540 -7.98 3.27 40.06
C GLU A 540 -7.83 3.98 38.72
N TYR A 541 -6.95 4.99 38.65
CA TYR A 541 -6.73 5.79 37.45
C TYR A 541 -5.27 5.68 37.04
N MET A 542 -5.02 5.44 35.76
CA MET A 542 -3.71 5.67 35.16
C MET A 542 -3.59 7.15 34.81
N ILE A 543 -2.59 7.82 35.38
CA ILE A 543 -2.25 9.20 35.00
C ILE A 543 -1.01 9.12 34.13
N VAL A 544 -1.15 9.57 32.88
CA VAL A 544 -0.03 9.70 31.95
C VAL A 544 0.31 11.18 31.81
N ARG A 545 1.60 11.49 31.93
CA ARG A 545 2.14 12.81 31.63
C ARG A 545 2.89 12.71 30.31
N ASP A 546 2.24 13.11 29.23
CA ASP A 546 2.89 13.23 27.93
C ASP A 546 3.67 14.57 27.84
N GLN A 547 4.90 14.53 27.33
CA GLN A 547 5.77 15.68 27.21
C GLN A 547 6.59 15.63 25.91
N TRP A 548 6.54 16.73 25.17
CA TRP A 548 7.36 16.95 23.98
C TRP A 548 8.59 17.78 24.32
N SER A 549 9.76 17.40 23.79
CA SER A 549 11.05 18.04 24.09
C SER A 549 11.21 19.43 23.45
N ALA A 550 10.42 19.74 22.44
CA ALA A 550 10.30 21.06 21.81
C ALA A 550 8.90 21.63 22.07
N PRO A 551 8.67 22.95 21.92
CA PRO A 551 7.30 23.45 21.74
C PRO A 551 6.64 22.59 20.66
N ALA A 552 5.43 22.09 20.92
CA ALA A 552 4.66 21.45 19.87
C ALA A 552 4.75 22.37 18.65
N PRO A 553 5.23 21.89 17.48
CA PRO A 553 5.19 22.73 16.30
C PRO A 553 3.74 23.16 16.08
N TYR A 554 3.48 24.16 15.24
CA TYR A 554 2.09 24.49 14.85
C TYR A 554 1.37 23.33 14.12
N ASN A 555 1.95 22.12 14.10
CA ASN A 555 1.35 20.91 13.61
C ASN A 555 0.58 20.20 14.74
N ASP A 556 -0.60 19.72 14.36
CA ASP A 556 -1.56 19.00 15.17
C ASP A 556 -1.08 17.56 15.43
N ILE A 557 -0.03 17.39 16.24
CA ILE A 557 0.36 16.06 16.71
C ILE A 557 -0.41 15.76 17.99
N ASP A 558 -1.45 14.94 17.84
CA ASP A 558 -2.25 14.43 18.95
C ASP A 558 -1.67 13.14 19.52
N THR A 559 -1.70 13.03 20.86
CA THR A 559 -1.46 11.78 21.58
C THR A 559 -2.77 11.27 22.14
N VAL A 560 -3.21 10.10 21.68
CA VAL A 560 -4.40 9.41 22.22
C VAL A 560 -3.96 8.26 23.11
N ILE A 561 -4.48 8.23 24.34
CA ILE A 561 -4.20 7.20 25.34
C ILE A 561 -5.49 6.39 25.53
N LEU A 562 -5.41 5.08 25.23
CA LEU A 562 -6.53 4.15 25.23
C LEU A 562 -6.46 3.17 26.41
#